data_AF-L7LZF8-F1
#
_entry.id   AF-L7LZF8-F1
#
_cell.length_a   1.000
_cell.length_b   1.000
_cell.length_c   1.000
_cell.angle_alpha   90.00
_cell.angle_beta   90.00
_cell.angle_gamma   90.00
#
_symmetry.space_group_name_H-M   'P 1'
#
loop_
_entity.id
_entity.type
_entity.pdbx_description
1 polymer ?
#
loop_
_entity_poly.entity_id
_entity_poly.type
_entity_poly.pdbx_seq_one_letter_code
_entity_poly.pdbx_strand_id
1 'polypeptide(L)'
;MATGVLVSYPSPAPHESCSAVFKKDLGIWHSRSEPMLVALPHNPVACCWNQDNCWDSTDDLAEQEAPTQGTDAVTLEGLKSLYNCCFTCGVSWAEDQASLDCPECGGYALHRPCVHCNGSCGGVWTRDLAASHKLRRSQWIGECEKASREAAVAKSNDS
;
A
#
# COMPACT_ATOMS: atom_id res chain seq x y z
N MET A 1 -34.42 44.83 1.02
CA MET A 1 -33.82 44.67 2.37
C MET A 1 -33.48 43.20 2.51
N ALA A 2 -32.19 42.84 2.42
CA ALA A 2 -31.75 41.45 2.44
C ALA A 2 -31.32 41.07 3.87
N THR A 3 -32.06 40.17 4.49
CA THR A 3 -31.80 39.68 5.85
C THR A 3 -30.78 38.55 5.76
N GLY A 4 -29.55 38.80 6.20
CA GLY A 4 -28.51 37.77 6.31
C GLY A 4 -28.67 36.96 7.60
N VAL A 5 -28.64 35.63 7.48
CA VAL A 5 -28.59 34.71 8.63
C VAL A 5 -27.13 34.41 8.94
N LEU A 6 -26.66 34.79 10.14
CA LEU A 6 -25.34 34.43 10.64
C LEU A 6 -25.39 33.03 11.25
N VAL A 7 -24.62 32.10 10.67
CA VAL A 7 -24.35 30.78 11.24
C VAL A 7 -23.04 30.85 12.01
N SER A 8 -23.10 30.74 13.33
CA SER A 8 -21.92 30.65 14.19
C SER A 8 -21.54 29.19 14.40
N TYR A 9 -20.31 28.82 14.01
CA TYR A 9 -19.74 27.49 14.28
C TYR A 9 -18.93 27.53 15.59
N PRO A 10 -18.98 26.47 16.42
CA PRO A 10 -18.15 26.37 17.62
C PRO A 10 -16.67 26.19 17.28
N SER A 11 -15.84 26.92 18.01
CA SER A 11 -14.38 26.97 17.90
C SER A 11 -13.72 25.64 18.33
N PRO A 12 -12.74 25.09 17.58
CA PRO A 12 -11.96 23.94 18.03
C PRO A 12 -11.03 24.34 19.18
N ALA A 13 -11.09 23.58 20.28
CA ALA A 13 -10.17 23.74 21.41
C ALA A 13 -8.70 23.53 20.98
N PRO A 14 -7.73 24.25 21.58
CA PRO A 14 -6.33 24.10 21.25
C PRO A 14 -5.80 22.75 21.75
N HIS A 15 -5.13 22.02 20.86
CA HIS A 15 -4.36 20.85 21.25
C HIS A 15 -3.25 21.28 22.22
N GLU A 16 -3.14 20.55 23.31
CA GLU A 16 -2.09 20.64 24.29
C GLU A 16 -0.79 20.10 23.67
N SER A 17 0.14 21.00 23.44
CA SER A 17 1.49 20.72 22.95
C SER A 17 2.34 20.19 24.10
N CYS A 18 2.55 18.88 24.16
CA CYS A 18 3.49 18.29 25.11
C CYS A 18 4.91 18.45 24.55
N SER A 19 5.66 19.37 25.15
CA SER A 19 7.04 19.69 24.79
C SER A 19 7.96 18.58 25.30
N ALA A 20 8.57 17.82 24.39
CA ALA A 20 9.72 16.98 24.72
C ALA A 20 10.93 17.49 23.92
N VAL A 21 11.85 18.07 24.68
CA VAL A 21 13.12 18.65 24.28
C VAL A 21 13.93 17.65 23.45
N PHE A 22 14.20 18.00 22.19
CA PHE A 22 15.20 17.31 21.36
C PHE A 22 16.60 17.69 21.87
N LYS A 23 17.21 16.81 22.67
CA LYS A 23 18.66 16.85 22.93
C LYS A 23 19.35 15.91 21.95
N LYS A 24 20.12 16.52 21.08
CA LYS A 24 21.08 15.88 20.18
C LYS A 24 22.30 15.50 21.01
N ASP A 25 22.49 14.20 21.23
CA ASP A 25 23.79 13.68 21.65
C ASP A 25 24.14 12.44 20.83
N LEU A 26 25.24 12.60 20.11
CA LEU A 26 25.96 11.59 19.37
C LEU A 26 26.84 10.84 20.40
N GLY A 27 26.57 9.55 20.62
CA GLY A 27 27.28 8.76 21.62
C GLY A 27 27.17 7.26 21.37
N ILE A 28 28.05 6.77 20.49
CA ILE A 28 28.81 5.51 20.58
C ILE A 28 28.08 4.30 21.20
N TRP A 29 27.77 3.34 20.32
CA TRP A 29 27.46 1.95 20.65
C TRP A 29 28.53 1.34 21.58
N HIS A 30 28.10 0.69 22.65
CA HIS A 30 28.45 -0.70 23.01
C HIS A 30 27.95 -1.01 24.43
N SER A 31 26.95 -1.89 24.55
CA SER A 31 26.85 -2.81 25.68
C SER A 31 25.89 -3.95 25.33
N ARG A 32 26.48 -5.13 25.16
CA ARG A 32 25.79 -6.42 25.08
C ARG A 32 25.06 -6.65 26.40
N SER A 33 23.77 -7.00 26.31
CA SER A 33 23.07 -7.91 27.22
C SER A 33 21.73 -8.27 26.58
N GLU A 34 21.69 -9.42 25.92
CA GLU A 34 20.44 -10.05 25.47
C GLU A 34 19.56 -10.46 26.66
N PRO A 35 18.24 -10.27 26.54
CA PRO A 35 17.29 -11.24 27.03
C PRO A 35 16.59 -11.89 25.83
N MET A 36 16.72 -13.22 25.77
CA MET A 36 16.13 -14.16 24.82
C MET A 36 14.83 -13.66 24.18
N LEU A 37 14.94 -13.19 22.93
CA LEU A 37 13.79 -12.97 22.08
C LEU A 37 13.21 -14.34 21.73
N VAL A 38 11.97 -14.56 22.13
CA VAL A 38 11.11 -15.57 21.50
C VAL A 38 10.99 -15.16 20.04
N ALA A 39 11.83 -15.75 19.19
CA ALA A 39 11.75 -15.61 17.76
C ALA A 39 10.40 -16.17 17.31
N LEU A 40 9.41 -15.29 17.15
CA LEU A 40 8.36 -15.56 16.17
C LEU A 40 9.08 -15.74 14.82
N PRO A 41 8.74 -16.75 14.02
CA PRO A 41 9.30 -16.87 12.69
C PRO A 41 8.73 -15.70 11.88
N HIS A 42 9.49 -14.62 11.79
CA HIS A 42 9.29 -13.59 10.77
C HIS A 42 9.53 -14.32 9.45
N ASN A 43 8.45 -14.79 8.84
CA ASN A 43 8.49 -15.47 7.55
C ASN A 43 9.09 -14.46 6.54
N PRO A 44 10.35 -14.62 6.09
CA PRO A 44 11.04 -13.62 5.28
C PRO A 44 10.58 -13.66 3.81
N VAL A 45 9.54 -14.44 3.50
CA VAL A 45 9.08 -14.76 2.14
C VAL A 45 8.14 -13.69 1.57
N ALA A 46 7.61 -12.76 2.38
CA ALA A 46 6.48 -11.92 1.99
C ALA A 46 6.82 -10.52 1.41
N CYS A 47 8.10 -10.13 1.39
CA CYS A 47 8.50 -8.82 0.87
C CYS A 47 9.06 -8.97 -0.54
N CYS A 48 8.38 -8.43 -1.54
CA CYS A 48 8.88 -8.39 -2.92
C CYS A 48 10.14 -7.54 -3.10
N TRP A 49 10.67 -6.97 -2.02
CA TRP A 49 11.91 -6.21 -1.99
C TRP A 49 13.17 -7.10 -1.92
N ASN A 50 13.01 -8.41 -1.74
CA ASN A 50 14.14 -9.36 -1.73
C ASN A 50 14.60 -9.80 -3.14
N GLN A 51 14.43 -8.95 -4.16
CA GLN A 51 15.21 -9.11 -5.38
C GLN A 51 16.37 -8.11 -5.28
N ASP A 52 17.51 -8.65 -4.84
CA ASP A 52 18.79 -7.99 -4.54
C ASP A 52 19.07 -6.75 -5.42
N ASN A 53 18.72 -5.57 -4.92
CA ASN A 53 19.26 -4.30 -5.38
C ASN A 53 19.32 -3.35 -4.17
N CYS A 54 20.14 -3.75 -3.20
CA CYS A 54 20.79 -2.78 -2.34
C CYS A 54 21.58 -1.87 -3.29
N TRP A 55 21.18 -0.60 -3.39
CA TRP A 55 22.02 0.43 -4.00
C TRP A 55 23.32 0.47 -3.18
N ASP A 56 24.29 -0.33 -3.60
CA ASP A 56 25.63 -0.34 -3.03
C ASP A 56 26.23 1.03 -3.34
N SER A 57 26.54 1.76 -2.28
CA SER A 57 27.12 3.10 -2.37
C SER A 57 28.41 2.99 -3.17
N THR A 58 28.40 3.46 -4.42
CA THR A 58 29.57 3.42 -5.30
C THR A 58 30.67 4.31 -4.75
N ASP A 59 31.52 3.76 -3.88
CA ASP A 59 32.83 4.29 -3.52
C ASP A 59 33.70 3.13 -2.99
N ASP A 60 34.23 2.30 -3.90
CA ASP A 60 35.56 1.72 -3.73
C ASP A 60 36.14 1.35 -5.11
N LEU A 61 36.80 2.33 -5.72
CA LEU A 61 37.67 2.10 -6.88
C LEU A 61 38.99 1.53 -6.37
N ALA A 62 39.24 0.23 -6.60
CA ALA A 62 40.43 -0.28 -7.29
C ALA A 62 40.65 -1.78 -7.02
N GLU A 63 40.85 -2.52 -8.12
CA GLU A 63 41.54 -3.82 -8.19
C GLU A 63 40.78 -5.08 -7.72
N GLN A 64 39.81 -5.55 -8.50
CA GLN A 64 39.70 -7.00 -8.71
C GLN A 64 39.04 -7.35 -10.05
N GLU A 65 39.84 -7.88 -10.96
CA GLU A 65 39.40 -8.47 -12.22
C GLU A 65 38.76 -9.84 -11.92
N ALA A 66 37.43 -9.93 -11.89
CA ALA A 66 36.66 -11.18 -11.86
C ALA A 66 35.22 -10.93 -12.36
N PRO A 67 34.55 -11.97 -12.89
CA PRO A 67 33.77 -11.91 -14.12
C PRO A 67 32.61 -10.93 -14.02
N THR A 68 32.26 -10.32 -15.15
CA THR A 68 30.93 -9.73 -15.40
C THR A 68 29.85 -10.78 -15.13
N GLN A 69 29.53 -11.00 -13.86
CA GLN A 69 28.35 -11.68 -13.38
C GLN A 69 27.18 -10.91 -13.96
N GLY A 70 26.34 -11.65 -14.68
CA GLY A 70 25.36 -11.09 -15.58
C GLY A 70 24.65 -9.90 -14.99
N THR A 71 24.55 -8.83 -15.78
CA THR A 71 23.40 -7.96 -15.67
C THR A 71 22.19 -8.88 -15.62
N ASP A 72 21.61 -9.09 -14.44
CA ASP A 72 20.38 -9.85 -14.31
C ASP A 72 19.34 -9.02 -15.06
N ALA A 73 19.18 -9.36 -16.34
CA ALA A 73 18.41 -8.59 -17.27
C ALA A 73 16.97 -8.75 -16.80
N VAL A 74 16.47 -7.73 -16.10
CA VAL A 74 15.11 -7.70 -15.58
C VAL A 74 14.16 -8.12 -16.70
N THR A 75 13.59 -9.31 -16.54
CA THR A 75 12.70 -9.88 -17.55
C THR A 75 11.35 -9.17 -17.46
N LEU A 76 10.62 -9.11 -18.57
CA LEU A 76 9.25 -8.58 -18.57
C LEU A 76 8.34 -9.30 -17.55
N GLU A 77 8.64 -10.56 -17.26
CA GLU A 77 7.95 -11.35 -16.24
C GLU A 77 8.31 -10.90 -14.82
N GLY A 78 9.61 -10.67 -14.54
CA GLY A 78 10.07 -10.10 -13.27
C GLY A 78 9.46 -8.74 -12.97
N LEU A 79 9.32 -7.87 -13.98
CA LEU A 79 8.64 -6.58 -13.83
C LEU A 79 7.16 -6.72 -13.47
N LYS A 80 6.47 -7.68 -14.10
CA LYS A 80 5.05 -7.95 -13.79
C LYS A 80 4.90 -8.45 -12.37
N SER A 81 5.78 -9.32 -11.90
CA SER A 81 5.77 -9.80 -10.52
C SER A 81 5.94 -8.65 -9.54
N LEU A 82 6.91 -7.76 -9.76
CA LEU A 82 7.11 -6.59 -8.91
C LEU A 82 5.89 -5.65 -8.91
N TYR A 83 5.22 -5.51 -10.06
CA TYR A 83 4.03 -4.67 -10.18
C TYR A 83 2.81 -5.21 -9.41
N ASN A 84 2.80 -6.49 -9.07
CA ASN A 84 1.79 -7.11 -8.22
C ASN A 84 2.05 -6.89 -6.72
N CYS A 85 3.09 -6.17 -6.35
CA CYS A 85 3.43 -5.91 -4.96
C CYS A 85 3.05 -4.48 -4.56
N CYS A 86 2.60 -4.29 -3.33
CA CYS A 86 2.31 -2.98 -2.80
C CYS A 86 3.58 -2.14 -2.69
N PHE A 87 3.60 -0.94 -3.28
CA PHE A 87 4.76 -0.06 -3.24
C PHE A 87 4.88 0.73 -1.93
N THR A 88 3.87 0.67 -1.05
CA THR A 88 3.93 1.26 0.30
C THR A 88 4.40 0.27 1.36
N CYS A 89 3.95 -0.99 1.32
CA CYS A 89 4.23 -1.96 2.38
C CYS A 89 4.92 -3.26 1.92
N GLY A 90 5.18 -3.42 0.62
CA GLY A 90 5.99 -4.52 0.08
C GLY A 90 5.30 -5.88 -0.05
N VAL A 91 4.08 -6.04 0.48
CA VAL A 91 3.32 -7.31 0.38
C VAL A 91 2.95 -7.64 -1.06
N SER A 92 2.91 -8.94 -1.37
CA SER A 92 2.53 -9.46 -2.69
C SER A 92 1.02 -9.64 -2.81
N TRP A 93 0.36 -8.83 -3.65
CA TRP A 93 -1.08 -9.02 -3.93
C TRP A 93 -1.35 -10.29 -4.75
N ALA A 94 -0.38 -10.74 -5.57
CA ALA A 94 -0.50 -11.99 -6.33
C ALA A 94 -0.56 -13.23 -5.41
N GLU A 95 0.04 -13.15 -4.23
CA GLU A 95 0.00 -14.18 -3.18
C GLU A 95 -1.15 -14.00 -2.19
N ASP A 96 -2.16 -13.20 -2.56
CA ASP A 96 -3.34 -12.88 -1.74
C ASP A 96 -2.99 -12.18 -0.40
N GLN A 97 -1.86 -11.48 -0.35
CA GLN A 97 -1.44 -10.75 0.85
C GLN A 97 -1.89 -9.29 0.78
N ALA A 98 -2.34 -8.75 1.91
CA ALA A 98 -2.68 -7.34 2.04
C ALA A 98 -2.49 -6.86 3.48
N SER A 99 -2.06 -5.61 3.63
CA SER A 99 -2.06 -4.94 4.93
C SER A 99 -3.37 -4.17 5.14
N LEU A 100 -3.96 -4.30 6.32
CA LEU A 100 -5.21 -3.62 6.70
C LEU A 100 -4.99 -2.11 6.92
N ASP A 101 -3.82 -1.74 7.42
CA ASP A 101 -3.47 -0.35 7.75
C ASP A 101 -2.75 0.37 6.60
N CYS A 102 -2.53 -0.30 5.47
CA CYS A 102 -1.90 0.29 4.30
C CYS A 102 -2.96 0.89 3.36
N PRO A 103 -2.89 2.20 3.04
CA PRO A 103 -3.88 2.86 2.19
C PRO A 103 -3.86 2.33 0.74
N GLU A 104 -2.69 1.91 0.24
CA GLU A 104 -2.56 1.24 -1.06
C GLU A 104 -3.26 -0.12 -1.07
N CYS A 105 -3.06 -0.94 -0.05
CA CYS A 105 -3.72 -2.23 0.05
C CYS A 105 -5.23 -2.07 0.25
N GLY A 106 -5.65 -1.20 1.17
CA GLY A 106 -7.07 -1.04 1.50
C GLY A 106 -7.73 -2.34 1.99
N GLY A 107 -6.94 -3.22 2.61
CA GLY A 107 -7.39 -4.46 3.24
C GLY A 107 -7.70 -5.65 2.31
N TYR A 108 -7.46 -5.54 1.01
CA TYR A 108 -7.67 -6.64 0.06
C TYR A 108 -6.45 -6.81 -0.85
N ALA A 109 -6.29 -7.98 -1.46
CA ALA A 109 -5.22 -8.24 -2.43
C ALA A 109 -5.66 -7.83 -3.85
N LEU A 110 -5.65 -8.73 -4.84
CA LEU A 110 -6.07 -8.43 -6.22
C LEU A 110 -7.58 -8.35 -6.40
N HIS A 111 -8.35 -9.02 -5.56
CA HIS A 111 -9.80 -9.12 -5.69
C HIS A 111 -10.50 -8.72 -4.39
N ARG A 112 -11.70 -8.16 -4.52
CA ARG A 112 -12.57 -7.89 -3.38
C ARG A 112 -14.05 -8.00 -3.75
N PRO A 113 -14.94 -8.14 -2.75
CA PRO A 113 -16.36 -8.02 -2.97
C PRO A 113 -16.75 -6.60 -3.42
N CYS A 114 -17.88 -6.49 -4.12
CA CYS A 114 -18.42 -5.24 -4.64
C CYS A 114 -18.36 -4.09 -3.61
N VAL A 115 -17.70 -2.99 -4.01
CA VAL A 115 -17.51 -1.81 -3.15
C VAL A 115 -18.80 -1.03 -2.90
N HIS A 116 -19.76 -1.09 -3.82
CA HIS A 116 -21.01 -0.35 -3.70
C HIS A 116 -22.02 -1.00 -2.75
N CYS A 117 -22.08 -2.34 -2.74
CA CYS A 117 -23.07 -3.09 -1.96
C CYS A 117 -22.44 -4.06 -0.96
N ASN A 118 -21.14 -3.87 -0.67
CA ASN A 118 -20.32 -4.66 0.22
C ASN A 118 -20.40 -6.17 -0.04
N GLY A 119 -20.40 -6.57 -1.31
CA GLY A 119 -20.47 -7.97 -1.74
C GLY A 119 -21.86 -8.60 -1.81
N SER A 120 -22.94 -7.91 -1.40
CA SER A 120 -24.29 -8.49 -1.38
C SER A 120 -24.88 -8.83 -2.75
N CYS A 121 -24.26 -8.37 -3.83
CA CYS A 121 -24.62 -8.73 -5.20
C CYS A 121 -23.81 -9.91 -5.77
N GLY A 122 -22.81 -10.43 -5.04
CA GLY A 122 -21.91 -11.47 -5.53
C GLY A 122 -20.83 -10.98 -6.52
N GLY A 123 -20.90 -9.71 -6.96
CA GLY A 123 -19.93 -9.14 -7.89
C GLY A 123 -18.54 -9.00 -7.28
N VAL A 124 -17.52 -9.38 -8.06
CA VAL A 124 -16.09 -9.31 -7.69
C VAL A 124 -15.44 -8.15 -8.42
N TRP A 125 -14.65 -7.37 -7.70
CA TRP A 125 -13.93 -6.21 -8.22
C TRP A 125 -12.45 -6.52 -8.25
N THR A 126 -11.80 -6.18 -9.35
CA THR A 126 -10.36 -6.40 -9.56
C THR A 126 -9.61 -5.10 -9.32
N ARG A 127 -8.45 -5.21 -8.67
CA ARG A 127 -7.58 -4.07 -8.39
C ARG A 127 -7.05 -3.46 -9.67
N ASP A 128 -7.15 -2.14 -9.78
CA ASP A 128 -6.39 -1.39 -10.79
C ASP A 128 -4.98 -1.17 -10.26
N LEU A 129 -4.03 -1.98 -10.70
CA LEU A 129 -2.63 -1.88 -10.27
C LEU A 129 -2.03 -0.50 -10.61
N ALA A 130 -2.33 0.02 -11.80
CA ALA A 130 -1.78 1.29 -12.27
C ALA A 130 -2.32 2.47 -11.47
N ALA A 131 -3.63 2.53 -11.28
CA ALA A 131 -4.23 3.59 -10.47
C ALA A 131 -3.86 3.44 -8.99
N SER A 132 -3.75 2.20 -8.47
CA SER A 132 -3.39 1.96 -7.08
C SER A 132 -1.98 2.46 -6.76
N HIS A 133 -1.01 2.15 -7.62
CA HIS A 133 0.37 2.62 -7.50
C HIS A 133 0.48 4.13 -7.70
N LYS A 134 -0.17 4.66 -8.73
CA LYS A 134 -0.13 6.09 -9.06
C LYS A 134 -0.69 6.97 -7.94
N LEU A 135 -1.79 6.54 -7.32
CA LEU A 135 -2.50 7.31 -6.28
C LEU A 135 -2.07 6.94 -4.86
N ARG A 136 -1.20 5.94 -4.70
CA ARG A 136 -0.79 5.42 -3.39
C ARG A 136 -2.01 5.06 -2.50
N ARG A 137 -3.05 4.53 -3.13
CA ARG A 137 -4.35 4.21 -2.51
C ARG A 137 -5.05 3.10 -3.27
N SER A 138 -5.80 2.23 -2.60
CA SER A 138 -6.53 1.13 -3.25
C SER A 138 -7.50 1.65 -4.32
N GLN A 139 -7.34 1.20 -5.56
CA GLN A 139 -8.25 1.49 -6.68
C GLN A 139 -8.79 0.20 -7.28
N TRP A 140 -10.05 0.23 -7.68
CA TRP A 140 -10.81 -0.97 -8.04
C TRP A 140 -11.63 -0.74 -9.30
N ILE A 141 -11.63 -1.72 -10.19
CA ILE A 141 -12.43 -1.78 -11.41
C ILE A 141 -13.43 -2.91 -11.26
N GLY A 142 -14.69 -2.60 -11.49
CA GLY A 142 -15.80 -3.54 -11.45
C GLY A 142 -17.13 -2.83 -11.52
N GLU A 143 -18.20 -3.61 -11.59
CA GLU A 143 -19.57 -3.10 -11.62
C GLU A 143 -20.39 -3.74 -10.50
N CYS A 144 -21.47 -3.06 -10.09
CA CYS A 144 -22.41 -3.59 -9.12
C CYS A 144 -23.60 -4.22 -9.86
N GLU A 145 -23.80 -5.54 -9.71
CA GLU A 145 -24.90 -6.25 -10.37
C GLU A 145 -26.29 -5.82 -9.89
N LYS A 146 -26.40 -5.25 -8.69
CA LYS A 146 -27.68 -4.70 -8.21
C LYS A 146 -28.03 -3.40 -8.94
N ALA A 147 -27.05 -2.51 -9.09
CA ALA A 147 -27.24 -1.24 -9.78
C ALA A 147 -27.55 -1.44 -11.28
N SER A 148 -26.94 -2.44 -11.92
CA SER A 148 -27.21 -2.75 -13.32
C SER A 148 -28.64 -3.28 -13.55
N ARG A 149 -29.17 -4.08 -12.62
CA ARG A 149 -30.56 -4.57 -12.67
C ARG A 149 -31.59 -3.46 -12.48
N GLU A 150 -31.37 -2.55 -11.54
CA GLU A 150 -32.27 -1.41 -11.31
C GLU A 150 -32.33 -0.48 -12.54
N ALA A 151 -31.19 -0.23 -13.18
CA ALA A 151 -31.13 0.55 -14.42
C ALA A 151 -31.83 -0.13 -15.60
N ALA A 152 -31.84 -1.46 -15.67
CA ALA A 152 -32.55 -2.20 -16.71
C ALA A 152 -34.07 -2.13 -16.54
N VAL A 153 -34.58 -2.21 -15.30
CA VAL A 153 -36.01 -2.09 -14.99
C VAL A 153 -36.53 -0.67 -15.25
N ALA A 154 -35.72 0.35 -14.98
CA ALA A 154 -36.10 1.74 -15.27
C ALA A 154 -36.33 2.00 -16.78
N LYS A 155 -35.66 1.24 -17.66
CA LYS A 155 -35.81 1.37 -19.12
C LYS A 155 -37.03 0.63 -19.69
N SER A 156 -37.65 -0.30 -18.96
CA SER A 156 -38.82 -1.05 -19.44
C SER A 156 -40.17 -0.40 -19.12
N ASN A 157 -40.19 0.61 -18.24
CA ASN A 157 -41.43 1.31 -17.85
C ASN A 157 -41.68 2.61 -18.65
N ASP A 158 -40.85 2.89 -19.65
CA ASP A 158 -40.99 4.03 -20.58
C ASP A 158 -41.35 3.51 -21.99
N SER A 159 -42.39 2.69 -22.09
CA SER A 159 -42.96 2.20 -23.37
C SER A 159 -44.47 1.97 -23.25
#